data_AF-A0A9E3VAX2-F1
#
_entry.id   AF-A0A9E3VAX2-F1
#
_cell.length_a   1.000
_cell.length_b   1.000
_cell.length_c   1.000
_cell.angle_alpha   90.00
_cell.angle_beta   90.00
_cell.angle_gamma   90.00
#
_symmetry.space_group_name_H-M   'P 1'
#
loop_
_entity.id
_entity.type
_entity.pdbx_description
1 polymer ?
#
loop_
_entity_poly.entity_id
_entity_poly.type
_entity_poly.pdbx_seq_one_letter_code
_entity_poly.pdbx_strand_id
1 'polypeptide(L)'
;MSRTLAAARARSEADARCVLFGADVQGAGFSQSQRGGSRTGVAPFAARAVRQADDESPSLPESLDEGEGLFDLGDLSLPADVPGQLKAVGDTVERLSRAGKRFVCLGGDHLVKYACLEGLARVLPRCGVVYLDAHPDNVPEDRLFYGSILHHAWKLRGLAPSRTSLLA
;
A
#
# COMPACT_ATOMS: atom_id res chain seq x y z
N MET A 1 13.17 -5.13 -16.73
CA MET A 1 12.90 -5.80 -15.44
C MET A 1 13.27 -4.82 -14.34
N SER A 2 12.28 -4.37 -13.56
CA SER A 2 12.44 -3.39 -12.48
C SER A 2 13.36 -3.96 -11.41
N ARG A 3 14.31 -3.18 -10.89
CA ARG A 3 15.24 -3.66 -9.85
C ARG A 3 14.42 -4.05 -8.61
N THR A 4 14.65 -5.26 -8.13
CA THR A 4 14.12 -5.81 -6.88
C THR A 4 14.78 -5.15 -5.68
N LEU A 5 14.06 -5.01 -4.56
CA LEU A 5 14.66 -4.66 -3.28
C LEU A 5 15.77 -5.67 -2.93
N ALA A 6 17.01 -5.21 -2.75
CA ALA A 6 18.16 -6.09 -2.55
C ALA A 6 18.04 -6.96 -1.28
N ALA A 7 17.37 -6.44 -0.25
CA ALA A 7 17.09 -7.14 1.00
C ALA A 7 16.00 -8.23 0.86
N ALA A 8 15.21 -8.26 -0.22
CA ALA A 8 14.23 -9.32 -0.46
C ALA A 8 14.92 -10.55 -1.08
N ARG A 9 15.20 -11.56 -0.25
CA ARG A 9 16.02 -12.73 -0.61
C ARG A 9 15.22 -14.03 -0.75
N ALA A 10 13.90 -14.01 -0.52
CA ALA A 10 13.07 -15.19 -0.77
C ALA A 10 13.15 -15.61 -2.25
N ARG A 11 13.36 -16.91 -2.51
CA ARG A 11 13.54 -17.44 -3.87
C ARG A 11 12.24 -17.47 -4.69
N SER A 12 11.11 -17.55 -4.00
CA SER A 12 9.79 -17.62 -4.61
C SER A 12 8.74 -16.98 -3.70
N GLU A 13 7.61 -16.57 -4.29
CA GLU A 13 6.48 -16.08 -3.49
C GLU A 13 5.99 -17.17 -2.51
N ALA A 14 6.04 -18.45 -2.90
CA ALA A 14 5.58 -19.57 -2.09
C ALA A 14 6.36 -19.69 -0.77
N ASP A 15 7.67 -19.53 -0.81
CA ASP A 15 8.58 -19.63 0.34
C ASP A 15 8.50 -18.40 1.27
N ALA A 16 7.95 -17.29 0.79
CA ALA A 16 7.89 -16.03 1.53
C ALA A 16 6.79 -16.00 2.61
N ARG A 17 7.12 -15.38 3.75
CA ARG A 17 6.17 -14.99 4.80
C ARG A 17 5.55 -13.62 4.52
N CYS A 18 6.30 -12.73 3.87
CA CYS A 18 5.89 -11.40 3.49
C CYS A 18 6.13 -11.16 2.00
N VAL A 19 5.18 -10.50 1.33
CA VAL A 19 5.29 -10.12 -0.08
C VAL A 19 5.23 -8.61 -0.21
N LEU A 20 6.27 -8.03 -0.79
CA LEU A 20 6.33 -6.61 -1.13
C LEU A 20 5.92 -6.42 -2.59
N PHE A 21 5.09 -5.42 -2.87
CA PHE A 21 4.71 -5.07 -4.24
C PHE A 21 4.46 -3.57 -4.38
N GLY A 22 4.67 -3.05 -5.59
CA GLY A 22 4.42 -1.66 -5.94
C GLY A 22 3.03 -1.46 -6.55
N ALA A 23 2.34 -0.39 -6.19
CA ALA A 23 1.04 -0.03 -6.75
C ALA A 23 0.89 1.50 -6.89
N ASP A 24 1.35 2.04 -8.01
CA ASP A 24 1.32 3.47 -8.31
C ASP A 24 -0.08 3.92 -8.78
N VAL A 25 -1.07 3.85 -7.90
CA VAL A 25 -2.46 4.30 -8.14
C VAL A 25 -2.50 5.80 -8.43
N GLN A 26 -3.37 6.22 -9.37
CA GLN A 26 -3.54 7.59 -9.84
C GLN A 26 -5.04 7.96 -9.97
N GLY A 27 -5.70 8.24 -8.85
CA GLY A 27 -7.11 8.59 -8.78
C GLY A 27 -7.56 9.45 -7.61
N ALA A 28 -6.71 9.72 -6.61
CA ALA A 28 -7.10 10.40 -5.37
C ALA A 28 -7.55 11.86 -5.60
N GLY A 29 -7.11 12.50 -6.69
CA GLY A 29 -7.18 13.95 -6.87
C GLY A 29 -6.27 14.66 -5.85
N PHE A 30 -5.81 15.88 -6.18
CA PHE A 30 -5.03 16.78 -5.30
C PHE A 30 -4.16 16.10 -4.22
N SER A 31 -3.24 15.20 -4.61
CA SER A 31 -2.14 14.86 -3.73
C SER A 31 -1.10 15.97 -3.81
N GLN A 32 -0.84 16.65 -2.69
CA GLN A 32 0.23 17.64 -2.56
C GLN A 32 1.64 17.03 -2.77
N SER A 33 1.76 15.72 -3.04
CA SER A 33 3.01 15.10 -3.51
C SER A 33 3.43 15.60 -4.90
N GLN A 34 2.55 16.33 -5.60
CA GLN A 34 2.88 17.18 -6.73
C GLN A 34 2.30 18.59 -6.57
N ARG A 35 2.92 19.46 -5.77
CA ARG A 35 2.86 20.89 -6.10
C ARG A 35 3.56 21.08 -7.44
N GLY A 36 2.80 21.05 -8.53
CA GLY A 36 3.14 21.59 -9.86
C GLY A 36 4.57 21.36 -10.33
N GLY A 37 4.83 20.22 -10.96
CA GLY A 37 5.98 20.02 -11.85
C GLY A 37 7.17 19.33 -11.19
N SER A 38 7.40 18.07 -11.57
CA SER A 38 8.77 17.56 -11.66
C SER A 38 9.10 17.30 -13.13
N ARG A 39 10.09 18.03 -13.62
CA ARG A 39 10.70 17.91 -14.95
C ARG A 39 11.57 16.64 -15.08
N THR A 40 11.40 15.63 -14.21
CA THR A 40 12.42 14.58 -14.00
C THR A 40 11.90 13.14 -14.01
N GLY A 41 10.70 12.89 -14.54
CA GLY A 41 10.29 11.55 -15.02
C GLY A 41 10.09 10.44 -13.97
N VAL A 42 10.40 10.65 -12.69
CA VAL A 42 10.14 9.71 -11.59
C VAL A 42 9.49 10.48 -10.44
N ALA A 43 8.29 10.05 -10.02
CA ALA A 43 7.62 10.65 -8.87
C ALA A 43 8.36 10.22 -7.57
N PRO A 44 8.65 11.15 -6.64
CA PRO A 44 9.46 10.87 -5.45
C PRO A 44 8.84 9.84 -4.49
N PHE A 45 7.53 9.61 -4.60
CA PHE A 45 6.80 8.62 -3.81
C PHE A 45 6.20 7.51 -4.69
N ALA A 46 6.75 7.25 -5.87
CA ALA A 46 6.43 6.04 -6.62
C ALA A 46 7.12 4.83 -6.00
N ALA A 47 6.55 3.64 -6.17
CA ALA A 47 7.07 2.39 -5.64
C ALA A 47 8.56 2.15 -5.98
N ARG A 48 8.97 2.55 -7.19
CA ARG A 48 10.37 2.47 -7.63
C ARG A 48 11.30 3.40 -6.84
N ALA A 49 10.87 4.63 -6.54
CA ALA A 49 11.69 5.58 -5.79
C ALA A 49 11.90 5.08 -4.35
N VAL A 50 10.84 4.56 -3.72
CA VAL A 50 10.91 3.99 -2.37
C VAL A 50 11.87 2.81 -2.30
N ARG A 51 11.85 1.89 -3.28
CA ARG A 51 12.80 0.76 -3.34
C ARG A 51 14.27 1.16 -3.53
N GLN A 52 14.52 2.37 -4.04
CA GLN A 52 15.87 2.87 -4.29
C GLN A 52 16.39 3.74 -3.14
N ALA A 53 15.56 4.04 -2.13
CA ALA A 53 16.01 4.71 -0.93
C ALA A 53 17.06 3.84 -0.21
N ASP A 54 18.07 4.50 0.32
CA ASP A 54 19.16 3.88 1.07
C ASP A 54 18.61 3.08 2.26
N ASP A 55 19.08 1.85 2.44
CA ASP A 55 18.71 0.95 3.52
C ASP A 55 19.69 0.99 4.71
N GLU A 56 20.74 1.81 4.64
CA GLU A 56 21.64 2.05 5.78
C GLU A 56 20.98 2.97 6.82
N SER A 57 20.50 2.37 7.91
CA SER A 57 20.02 3.12 9.08
C SER A 57 20.96 2.94 10.27
N PRO A 58 21.71 3.99 10.70
CA PRO A 58 22.55 3.90 11.90
C PRO A 58 21.74 3.71 13.20
N SER A 59 20.42 3.98 13.15
CA SER A 59 19.49 3.84 14.27
C SER A 59 18.90 2.42 14.39
N LEU A 60 19.13 1.54 13.41
CA LEU A 60 18.77 0.13 13.42
C LEU A 60 20.06 -0.69 13.22
N PRO A 61 20.88 -0.85 14.27
CA PRO A 61 22.19 -1.49 14.18
C PRO A 61 22.12 -3.00 13.92
N GLU A 62 20.95 -3.62 14.16
CA GLU A 62 20.67 -4.99 13.76
C GLU A 62 20.24 -4.97 12.28
N SER A 63 21.08 -5.56 11.42
CA SER A 63 20.61 -5.99 10.10
C SER A 63 19.45 -6.95 10.35
N LEU A 64 18.22 -6.50 10.07
CA LEU A 64 17.03 -7.34 10.07
C LEU A 64 17.17 -8.33 8.91
N ASP A 65 18.05 -9.33 9.08
CA ASP A 65 18.41 -10.33 8.07
C ASP A 65 17.28 -11.38 7.92
N GLU A 66 16.03 -10.90 7.91
CA GLU A 66 14.80 -11.65 7.64
C GLU A 66 14.51 -11.73 6.13
N GLY A 67 15.45 -11.28 5.29
CA GLY A 67 15.29 -11.18 3.85
C GLY A 67 14.85 -12.49 3.19
N GLU A 68 15.23 -13.65 3.74
CA GLU A 68 14.81 -14.98 3.26
C GLU A 68 13.28 -15.19 3.33
N GLY A 69 12.59 -14.47 4.22
CA GLY A 69 11.13 -14.49 4.35
C GLY A 69 10.40 -13.43 3.52
N LEU A 70 11.13 -12.56 2.82
CA LEU A 70 10.59 -11.43 2.05
C LEU A 70 10.76 -11.65 0.54
N PHE A 71 9.66 -11.61 -0.19
CA PHE A 71 9.63 -11.69 -1.65
C PHE A 71 9.17 -10.37 -2.26
N ASP A 72 9.93 -9.80 -3.20
CA ASP A 72 9.53 -8.61 -3.97
C ASP A 72 8.86 -9.06 -5.28
N LEU A 73 7.54 -8.87 -5.35
CA LEU A 73 6.71 -9.18 -6.53
C LEU A 73 6.89 -8.16 -7.66
N GLY A 74 7.63 -7.06 -7.43
CA GLY A 74 7.76 -5.96 -8.35
C GLY A 74 6.54 -5.04 -8.34
N ASP A 75 6.34 -4.29 -9.42
CA ASP A 75 5.24 -3.34 -9.55
C ASP A 75 4.04 -4.00 -10.24
N LEU A 76 2.85 -3.81 -9.69
CA LEU A 76 1.61 -4.29 -10.29
C LEU A 76 1.36 -3.58 -11.62
N SER A 77 0.94 -4.35 -12.62
CA SER A 77 0.41 -3.79 -13.85
C SER A 77 -1.01 -3.30 -13.58
N LEU A 78 -1.17 -1.98 -13.50
CA LEU A 78 -2.43 -1.33 -13.16
C LEU A 78 -3.19 -0.87 -14.42
N PRO A 79 -4.52 -1.03 -14.49
CA PRO A 79 -5.36 -0.45 -15.54
C PRO A 79 -5.30 1.08 -15.59
N ALA A 80 -5.73 1.66 -16.70
CA ALA A 80 -5.75 3.12 -16.87
C ALA A 80 -6.83 3.79 -16.00
N ASP A 81 -7.96 3.12 -15.75
CA ASP A 81 -9.07 3.66 -14.98
C ASP A 81 -8.94 3.36 -13.48
N VAL A 82 -9.27 4.35 -12.64
CA VAL A 82 -9.16 4.25 -11.17
C VAL A 82 -9.88 3.03 -10.59
N PRO A 83 -11.13 2.71 -10.96
CA PRO A 83 -11.80 1.50 -10.45
C PRO A 83 -11.02 0.21 -10.74
N GLY A 84 -10.48 0.08 -11.95
CA GLY A 84 -9.62 -1.04 -12.35
C GLY A 84 -8.34 -1.12 -11.52
N GLN A 85 -7.72 0.03 -11.19
CA GLN A 85 -6.54 0.08 -10.32
C GLN A 85 -6.87 -0.39 -8.90
N LEU A 86 -7.94 0.12 -8.30
CA LEU A 86 -8.38 -0.30 -6.95
C LEU A 86 -8.68 -1.80 -6.92
N LYS A 87 -9.36 -2.30 -7.95
CA LYS A 87 -9.64 -3.73 -8.08
C LYS A 87 -8.37 -4.56 -8.16
N ALA A 88 -7.39 -4.17 -9.00
CA ALA A 88 -6.13 -4.91 -9.14
C ALA A 88 -5.35 -5.01 -7.82
N VAL A 89 -5.30 -3.91 -7.05
CA VAL A 89 -4.65 -3.88 -5.73
C VAL A 89 -5.44 -4.72 -4.72
N GLY A 90 -6.76 -4.54 -4.64
CA GLY A 90 -7.63 -5.28 -3.73
C GLY A 90 -7.57 -6.79 -3.97
N ASP A 91 -7.59 -7.23 -5.23
CA ASP A 91 -7.49 -8.64 -5.61
C ASP A 91 -6.12 -9.23 -5.25
N THR A 92 -5.04 -8.45 -5.40
CA THR A 92 -3.69 -8.85 -4.97
C THR A 92 -3.63 -9.06 -3.46
N VAL A 93 -4.16 -8.10 -2.70
CA VAL A 93 -4.20 -8.15 -1.24
C VAL A 93 -5.05 -9.32 -0.74
N GLU A 94 -6.21 -9.55 -1.36
CA GLU A 94 -7.06 -10.69 -1.05
C GLU A 94 -6.32 -12.01 -1.30
N ARG A 95 -5.69 -12.18 -2.47
CA ARG A 95 -4.95 -13.39 -2.83
C ARG A 95 -3.83 -13.69 -1.83
N LEU A 96 -3.03 -12.70 -1.48
CA LEU A 96 -1.93 -12.84 -0.52
C LEU A 96 -2.45 -13.17 0.89
N SER A 97 -3.51 -12.49 1.33
CA SER A 97 -4.10 -12.70 2.65
C SER A 97 -4.75 -14.08 2.78
N ARG A 98 -5.43 -14.58 1.73
CA ARG A 98 -5.97 -15.94 1.69
C ARG A 98 -4.88 -17.02 1.73
N ALA A 99 -3.70 -16.72 1.19
CA ALA A 99 -2.53 -17.59 1.28
C ALA A 99 -1.79 -17.50 2.64
N GLY A 100 -2.32 -16.74 3.62
CA GLY A 100 -1.71 -16.57 4.93
C GLY A 100 -0.44 -15.71 4.92
N LYS A 101 -0.20 -14.94 3.85
CA LYS A 101 0.99 -14.10 3.69
C LYS A 101 0.73 -12.70 4.23
N ARG A 102 1.75 -12.10 4.84
CA ARG A 102 1.78 -10.65 5.10
C ARG A 102 2.12 -9.91 3.81
N PHE A 103 1.78 -8.63 3.73
CA PHE A 103 2.15 -7.83 2.58
C PHE A 103 2.61 -6.43 2.95
N VAL A 104 3.44 -5.86 2.08
CA VAL A 104 3.84 -4.44 2.09
C VAL A 104 3.53 -3.88 0.70
N CYS A 105 2.55 -3.00 0.63
CA CYS A 105 2.22 -2.28 -0.60
C CYS A 105 2.98 -0.96 -0.63
N LEU A 106 3.91 -0.82 -1.57
CA LEU A 106 4.57 0.44 -1.87
C LEU A 106 3.70 1.20 -2.87
N GLY A 107 2.94 2.17 -2.38
CA GLY A 107 1.95 2.85 -3.19
C GLY A 107 2.44 4.12 -3.88
N GLY A 108 1.58 4.59 -4.80
CA GLY A 108 1.54 5.94 -5.34
C GLY A 108 0.62 6.85 -4.53
N ASP A 109 -0.54 7.27 -5.07
CA ASP A 109 -1.40 8.21 -4.36
C ASP A 109 -2.21 7.62 -3.18
N HIS A 110 -2.97 8.49 -2.50
CA HIS A 110 -3.69 8.19 -1.26
C HIS A 110 -4.71 7.04 -1.37
N LEU A 111 -5.25 6.74 -2.56
CA LEU A 111 -6.32 5.73 -2.70
C LEU A 111 -5.82 4.29 -2.51
N VAL A 112 -4.51 4.06 -2.63
CA VAL A 112 -3.91 2.73 -2.41
C VAL A 112 -4.28 2.15 -1.04
N LYS A 113 -4.45 3.02 -0.03
CA LYS A 113 -4.89 2.65 1.32
C LYS A 113 -6.28 2.03 1.29
N TYR A 114 -7.24 2.67 0.62
CA TYR A 114 -8.60 2.15 0.49
C TYR A 114 -8.60 0.78 -0.20
N ALA A 115 -7.88 0.63 -1.31
CA ALA A 115 -7.82 -0.64 -2.04
C ALA A 115 -7.25 -1.79 -1.19
N CYS A 116 -6.24 -1.52 -0.36
CA CYS A 116 -5.71 -2.52 0.57
C CYS A 116 -6.73 -2.90 1.65
N LEU A 117 -7.44 -1.93 2.23
CA LEU A 117 -8.47 -2.20 3.23
C LEU A 117 -9.65 -2.98 2.63
N GLU A 118 -10.03 -2.68 1.38
CA GLU A 118 -11.05 -3.41 0.64
C GLU A 118 -10.66 -4.88 0.44
N GLY A 119 -9.45 -5.17 -0.03
CA GLY A 119 -8.94 -6.54 -0.18
C GLY A 119 -8.91 -7.30 1.15
N LEU A 120 -8.48 -6.64 2.24
CA LEU A 120 -8.48 -7.21 3.59
C LEU A 120 -9.89 -7.52 4.09
N ALA A 121 -10.87 -6.66 3.84
CA ALA A 121 -12.26 -6.82 4.28
C ALA A 121 -12.94 -8.06 3.68
N ARG A 122 -12.49 -8.52 2.50
CA ARG A 122 -12.98 -9.74 1.83
C ARG A 122 -12.48 -11.02 2.50
N VAL A 123 -11.40 -10.95 3.27
CA VAL A 123 -10.74 -12.11 3.91
C VAL A 123 -10.95 -12.10 5.42
N LEU A 124 -10.71 -10.97 6.07
CA LEU A 124 -10.77 -10.83 7.51
C LEU A 124 -12.21 -10.54 7.96
N PRO A 125 -12.82 -11.38 8.82
CA PRO A 125 -14.15 -11.08 9.35
C PRO A 125 -14.15 -9.82 10.23
N ARG A 126 -12.99 -9.48 10.79
CA ARG A 126 -12.78 -8.37 11.73
C ARG A 126 -11.35 -7.86 11.59
N CYS A 127 -11.16 -6.62 11.14
CA CYS A 127 -9.86 -5.94 11.03
C CYS A 127 -9.74 -4.77 12.02
N GLY A 128 -8.58 -4.63 12.68
CA GLY A 128 -8.22 -3.42 13.43
C GLY A 128 -7.24 -2.60 12.60
N VAL A 129 -7.36 -1.28 12.63
CA VAL A 129 -6.57 -0.38 11.77
C VAL A 129 -5.78 0.58 12.66
N VAL A 130 -4.46 0.64 12.45
CA VAL A 130 -3.63 1.76 12.93
C VAL A 130 -3.39 2.66 11.72
N TYR A 131 -3.86 3.90 11.79
CA TYR A 131 -3.79 4.87 10.70
C TYR A 131 -2.85 6.00 11.07
N LEU A 132 -1.70 6.07 10.38
CA LEU A 132 -0.70 7.13 10.54
C LEU A 132 -0.79 8.05 9.32
N ASP A 133 -1.23 9.29 9.51
CA ASP A 133 -1.26 10.31 8.46
C ASP A 133 -1.40 11.69 9.11
N ALA A 134 -0.90 12.76 8.48
CA ALA A 134 -1.16 14.12 8.98
C ALA A 134 -2.63 14.55 8.82
N HIS A 135 -3.42 13.81 8.03
CA HIS A 135 -4.82 14.10 7.78
C HIS A 135 -5.71 12.91 8.18
N PRO A 136 -6.92 13.18 8.69
CA PRO A 136 -7.81 12.12 9.16
C PRO A 136 -8.49 11.33 8.03
N ASP A 137 -8.47 11.83 6.79
CA ASP A 137 -9.08 11.22 5.61
C ASP A 137 -10.53 10.70 5.81
N ASN A 138 -11.34 11.44 6.56
CA ASN A 138 -12.72 11.04 6.93
C ASN A 138 -13.78 12.08 6.53
N VAL A 139 -13.57 12.79 5.42
CA VAL A 139 -14.59 13.71 4.87
C VAL A 139 -15.82 12.89 4.46
N PRO A 140 -17.03 13.22 4.96
CA PRO A 140 -18.25 12.45 4.71
C PRO A 140 -18.88 12.79 3.36
N GLU A 141 -18.21 12.39 2.28
CA GLU A 141 -18.67 12.55 0.90
C GLU A 141 -18.84 11.20 0.20
N ASP A 142 -19.79 11.15 -0.74
CA ASP A 142 -20.05 9.94 -1.54
C ASP A 142 -18.90 9.60 -2.50
N ARG A 143 -18.14 10.60 -2.92
CA ARG A 143 -16.97 10.39 -3.77
C ARG A 143 -15.82 9.82 -2.93
N LEU A 144 -15.12 8.82 -3.48
CA LEU A 144 -13.83 8.38 -2.94
C LEU A 144 -12.71 9.27 -3.49
N PHE A 145 -11.98 9.95 -2.60
CA PHE A 145 -10.83 10.80 -2.91
C PHE A 145 -9.87 10.84 -1.72
N TYR A 146 -8.76 11.59 -1.83
CA TYR A 146 -7.71 11.66 -0.79
C TYR A 146 -8.25 11.94 0.63
N GLY A 147 -9.27 12.79 0.76
CA GLY A 147 -9.81 13.20 2.06
C GLY A 147 -10.89 12.30 2.62
N SER A 148 -11.35 11.26 1.92
CA SER A 148 -12.52 10.45 2.31
C SER A 148 -12.21 8.97 2.55
N ILE A 149 -10.94 8.57 2.57
CA ILE A 149 -10.50 7.17 2.67
C ILE A 149 -11.15 6.41 3.83
N LEU A 150 -11.03 6.91 5.07
CA LEU A 150 -11.61 6.26 6.26
C LEU A 150 -13.14 6.30 6.25
N HIS A 151 -13.74 7.36 5.71
CA HIS A 151 -15.20 7.45 5.57
C HIS A 151 -15.75 6.28 4.75
N HIS A 152 -15.09 5.92 3.64
CA HIS A 152 -15.46 4.77 2.82
C HIS A 152 -15.00 3.45 3.43
N ALA A 153 -13.81 3.39 4.01
CA ALA A 153 -13.27 2.17 4.59
C ALA A 153 -14.13 1.63 5.75
N TRP A 154 -14.73 2.50 6.57
CA TRP A 154 -15.64 2.07 7.64
C TRP A 154 -16.99 1.54 7.17
N LYS A 155 -17.34 1.71 5.89
CA LYS A 155 -18.51 1.05 5.27
C LYS A 155 -18.19 -0.38 4.83
N LEU A 156 -16.91 -0.77 4.79
CA LEU A 156 -16.49 -2.12 4.46
C LEU A 156 -16.73 -3.09 5.61
N ARG A 157 -16.99 -4.36 5.26
CA ARG A 157 -17.21 -5.42 6.22
C ARG A 157 -16.00 -5.58 7.15
N GLY A 158 -16.26 -5.64 8.46
CA GLY A 158 -15.24 -5.96 9.45
C GLY A 158 -14.32 -4.81 9.86
N LEU A 159 -14.49 -3.62 9.25
CA LEU A 159 -13.86 -2.36 9.66
C LEU A 159 -14.88 -1.50 10.42
N ALA A 160 -14.41 -0.74 11.42
CA ALA A 160 -15.27 0.15 12.19
C ALA A 160 -14.44 1.23 12.90
N PRO A 161 -14.98 2.43 13.15
CA PRO A 161 -14.29 3.49 13.89
C PRO A 161 -13.79 3.05 15.27
N SER A 162 -14.58 2.25 15.99
CA SER A 162 -14.23 1.69 17.31
C SER A 162 -12.99 0.78 17.31
N ARG A 163 -12.48 0.39 16.14
CA ARG A 163 -11.30 -0.46 15.95
C ARG A 163 -10.24 0.21 15.08
N THR A 164 -10.33 1.53 14.95
CA THR A 164 -9.35 2.36 14.24
C THR A 164 -8.68 3.29 15.24
N SER A 165 -7.37 3.10 15.42
CA SER A 165 -6.52 4.07 16.09
C SER A 165 -5.99 5.05 15.05
N LEU A 166 -6.52 6.26 15.06
CA LEU A 166 -6.08 7.35 14.17
C LEU A 166 -5.02 8.19 14.89
N LEU A 167 -3.85 8.31 14.28
CA LEU A 167 -2.75 9.17 14.71
C LEU A 167 -2.55 10.21 13.60
N ALA A 168 -3.25 11.34 13.76
CA ALA A 168 -3.26 12.48 12.85
C ALA A 168 -3.13 13.80 13.60
#